data_AF-A0A2N2L540-F1
#
_entry.id   AF-A0A2N2L540-F1
#
_cell.length_a   1.000
_cell.length_b   1.000
_cell.length_c   1.000
_cell.angle_alpha   90.00
_cell.angle_beta   90.00
_cell.angle_gamma   90.00
#
_symmetry.space_group_name_H-M   'P 1'
#
loop_
_entity.id
_entity.type
_entity.pdbx_description
1 polymer ?
#
loop_
_entity_poly.entity_id
_entity_poly.type
_entity_poly.pdbx_seq_one_letter_code
_entity_poly.pdbx_strand_id
1 'polypeptide(L)'
;KNNLLVLEDNAQGCGASFKGKKLGGFGDMGTFSFDYVKTVTTGEGGMVITNNRDLYLRSEWYSDHGHDHNPNVGRALEGRTILGFNYRMNELQGALGLAQLRKLDYLIGEQKKNKKVIMDTLAAIPGVGFRAKQDPEGDSATFLAFNLPEEQRALKFQKLLAAEGVDTTCYKNNLWHYVPNWEHFLAFSTANSKKHPFTDPLYKGKVQYSRENIPYAEDILGRTLVMGISVKMSTEKLDTIRKAIEKAAKNS
;
A
#
# COMPACT_ATOMS: atom_id res chain seq x y z
N LYS A 1 -10.78 -23.79 4.88
CA LYS A 1 -10.28 -24.52 6.07
C LYS A 1 -10.74 -23.90 7.39
N ASN A 2 -10.72 -22.57 7.55
CA ASN A 2 -11.08 -21.91 8.83
C ASN A 2 -12.34 -21.02 8.79
N ASN A 3 -13.10 -21.02 7.68
CA ASN A 3 -14.29 -20.16 7.49
C ASN A 3 -14.05 -18.67 7.84
N LEU A 4 -12.89 -18.14 7.46
CA LEU A 4 -12.54 -16.73 7.62
C LEU A 4 -12.79 -15.99 6.32
N LEU A 5 -13.38 -14.80 6.44
CA LEU A 5 -13.42 -13.85 5.32
C LEU A 5 -12.02 -13.30 5.06
N VAL A 6 -11.73 -13.04 3.79
CA VAL A 6 -10.46 -12.47 3.33
C VAL A 6 -10.73 -11.12 2.69
N LEU A 7 -10.20 -10.07 3.32
CA LEU A 7 -10.15 -8.72 2.77
C LEU A 7 -8.74 -8.47 2.23
N GLU A 8 -8.63 -8.09 0.96
CA GLU A 8 -7.37 -7.71 0.34
C GLU A 8 -7.23 -6.18 0.33
N ASP A 9 -6.31 -5.64 1.14
CA ASP A 9 -5.90 -4.25 1.00
C ASP A 9 -4.93 -4.09 -0.17
N ASN A 10 -5.40 -3.47 -1.25
CA ASN A 10 -4.62 -3.17 -2.45
C ASN A 10 -4.45 -1.66 -2.66
N ALA A 11 -4.47 -0.86 -1.58
CA ALA A 11 -4.17 0.57 -1.66
C ALA A 11 -2.82 0.87 -2.34
N GLN A 12 -1.84 -0.04 -2.25
CA GLN A 12 -0.56 0.04 -2.96
C GLN A 12 -0.39 -1.06 -4.04
N GLY A 13 -1.44 -1.84 -4.31
CA GLY A 13 -1.43 -3.00 -5.20
C GLY A 13 -2.15 -2.80 -6.54
N CYS A 14 -2.61 -1.58 -6.85
CA CYS A 14 -3.33 -1.30 -8.10
C CYS A 14 -2.49 -1.69 -9.34
N GLY A 15 -3.09 -2.45 -10.26
CA GLY A 15 -2.46 -2.94 -11.49
C GLY A 15 -1.65 -4.23 -11.35
N ALA A 16 -1.26 -4.62 -10.13
CA ALA A 16 -0.55 -5.88 -9.87
C ALA A 16 -1.44 -7.12 -10.11
N SER A 17 -0.80 -8.27 -10.26
CA SER A 17 -1.43 -9.58 -10.37
C SER A 17 -0.66 -10.66 -9.63
N PHE A 18 -1.31 -11.81 -9.46
CA PHE A 18 -0.66 -13.05 -9.04
C PHE A 18 -1.22 -14.21 -9.89
N LYS A 19 -0.34 -14.96 -10.55
CA LYS A 19 -0.70 -16.08 -11.43
C LYS A 19 -1.77 -15.71 -12.47
N GLY A 20 -1.60 -14.55 -13.11
CA GLY A 20 -2.49 -14.04 -14.15
C GLY A 20 -3.80 -13.40 -13.67
N LYS A 21 -4.10 -13.44 -12.37
CA LYS A 21 -5.29 -12.81 -11.79
C LYS A 21 -4.93 -11.50 -11.07
N LYS A 22 -5.64 -10.40 -11.36
CA LYS A 22 -5.41 -9.09 -10.74
C LYS A 22 -5.66 -9.14 -9.23
N LEU A 23 -4.84 -8.43 -8.46
CA LEU A 23 -5.02 -8.35 -7.00
C LEU A 23 -6.37 -7.72 -6.64
N GLY A 24 -6.92 -8.10 -5.48
CA GLY A 24 -8.25 -7.69 -5.02
C GLY A 24 -9.38 -8.61 -5.49
N GLY A 25 -9.08 -9.56 -6.39
CA GLY A 25 -10.04 -10.56 -6.84
C GLY A 25 -9.95 -11.93 -6.16
N PHE A 26 -9.01 -12.14 -5.23
CA PHE A 26 -8.74 -13.44 -4.59
C PHE A 26 -9.57 -13.68 -3.33
N GLY A 27 -9.77 -12.64 -2.52
CA GLY A 27 -10.55 -12.68 -1.31
C GLY A 27 -12.04 -12.47 -1.56
N ASP A 28 -12.78 -12.32 -0.46
CA ASP A 28 -14.20 -11.98 -0.49
C ASP A 28 -14.41 -10.53 -0.93
N MET A 29 -13.48 -9.63 -0.57
CA MET A 29 -13.48 -8.23 -0.95
C MET A 29 -12.05 -7.73 -1.15
N GLY A 30 -11.88 -6.79 -2.07
CA GLY A 30 -10.63 -6.06 -2.29
C GLY A 30 -10.85 -4.56 -2.17
N THR A 31 -9.86 -3.83 -1.65
CA THR A 31 -9.91 -2.37 -1.56
C THR A 31 -8.78 -1.72 -2.35
N PHE A 32 -9.06 -0.55 -2.91
CA PHE A 32 -8.08 0.31 -3.56
C PHE A 32 -8.18 1.72 -3.00
N SER A 33 -7.05 2.42 -3.05
CA SER A 33 -6.96 3.84 -2.73
C SER A 33 -6.59 4.60 -3.99
N PHE A 34 -7.22 5.76 -4.16
CA PHE A 34 -6.97 6.72 -5.23
C PHE A 34 -6.62 8.11 -4.66
N ASP A 35 -6.04 8.13 -3.46
CA ASP A 35 -5.37 9.31 -2.90
C ASP A 35 -4.30 9.84 -3.87
N TYR A 36 -3.94 11.11 -3.73
CA TYR A 36 -3.02 11.89 -4.55
C TYR A 36 -1.72 11.17 -4.89
N VAL A 37 -1.16 10.39 -3.94
CA VAL A 37 0.16 9.73 -4.11
C VAL A 37 0.07 8.28 -4.60
N LYS A 38 -1.13 7.76 -4.91
CA LYS A 38 -1.31 6.37 -5.37
C LYS A 38 -1.02 6.23 -6.87
N THR A 39 -0.88 4.99 -7.33
CA THR A 39 -0.59 4.66 -8.74
C THR A 39 -1.56 5.35 -9.70
N VAL A 40 -2.84 5.36 -9.34
CA VAL A 40 -3.91 6.11 -10.00
C VAL A 40 -4.55 6.98 -8.92
N THR A 41 -4.89 8.23 -9.27
CA THR A 41 -5.46 9.17 -8.32
C THR A 41 -6.79 9.75 -8.79
N THR A 42 -7.65 10.08 -7.84
CA THR A 42 -8.88 10.87 -8.00
C THR A 42 -8.78 12.15 -7.15
N GLY A 43 -7.56 12.58 -6.78
CA GLY A 43 -7.31 13.54 -5.71
C GLY A 43 -7.46 12.86 -4.35
N GLU A 44 -8.71 12.54 -4.01
CA GLU A 44 -9.08 11.69 -2.88
C GLU A 44 -10.05 10.62 -3.38
N GLY A 45 -9.95 9.40 -2.87
CA GLY A 45 -10.90 8.35 -3.25
C GLY A 45 -10.45 6.94 -2.92
N GLY A 46 -11.37 6.01 -3.15
CA GLY A 46 -11.12 4.59 -3.00
C GLY A 46 -12.19 3.79 -3.71
N MET A 47 -11.99 2.47 -3.74
CA MET A 47 -12.91 1.54 -4.36
C MET A 47 -12.92 0.24 -3.58
N VAL A 48 -14.10 -0.34 -3.44
CA VAL A 48 -14.30 -1.70 -2.95
C VAL A 48 -14.73 -2.54 -4.14
N ILE A 49 -14.11 -3.71 -4.31
CA ILE A 49 -14.51 -4.71 -5.31
C ILE A 49 -14.86 -6.02 -4.63
N THR A 50 -15.79 -6.76 -5.21
CA THR A 50 -16.17 -8.10 -4.77
C THR A 50 -16.93 -8.81 -5.89
N ASN A 51 -16.83 -10.14 -5.93
CA ASN A 51 -17.68 -10.98 -6.79
C ASN A 51 -18.98 -11.42 -6.07
N ASN A 52 -19.14 -11.09 -4.79
CA ASN A 52 -20.32 -11.44 -4.01
C ASN A 52 -21.35 -10.29 -4.05
N ARG A 53 -22.53 -10.57 -4.60
CA ARG A 53 -23.59 -9.57 -4.76
C ARG A 53 -24.07 -8.97 -3.44
N ASP A 54 -24.17 -9.79 -2.39
CA ASP A 54 -24.64 -9.33 -1.08
C ASP A 54 -23.63 -8.39 -0.42
N LEU A 55 -22.32 -8.68 -0.57
CA LEU A 55 -21.25 -7.81 -0.09
C LEU A 55 -21.16 -6.50 -0.88
N TYR A 56 -21.38 -6.56 -2.20
CA TYR A 56 -21.49 -5.36 -3.04
C TYR A 56 -22.62 -4.46 -2.56
N LEU A 57 -23.82 -5.01 -2.39
CA LEU A 57 -25.01 -4.26 -1.98
C LEU A 57 -24.81 -3.62 -0.60
N ARG A 58 -24.29 -4.40 0.36
CA ARG A 58 -23.97 -3.86 1.70
C ARG A 58 -22.96 -2.72 1.65
N SER A 59 -21.94 -2.82 0.81
CA SER A 59 -20.92 -1.76 0.65
C SER A 59 -21.52 -0.50 0.03
N GLU A 60 -22.32 -0.66 -1.02
CA GLU A 60 -23.01 0.43 -1.70
C GLU A 60 -23.95 1.17 -0.73
N TRP A 61 -24.86 0.44 -0.08
CA TRP A 61 -25.79 1.01 0.90
C TRP A 61 -25.05 1.73 2.03
N TYR A 62 -24.03 1.09 2.61
CA TYR A 62 -23.28 1.69 3.72
C TYR A 62 -22.57 2.99 3.34
N SER A 63 -22.13 3.11 2.08
CA SER A 63 -21.44 4.30 1.56
C SER A 63 -22.36 5.48 1.23
N ASP A 64 -23.68 5.24 1.14
CA ASP A 64 -24.70 6.26 0.86
C ASP A 64 -25.88 6.19 1.83
N HIS A 65 -25.62 6.31 3.13
CA HIS A 65 -26.66 6.42 4.18
C HIS A 65 -27.70 5.28 4.26
N GLY A 66 -27.47 4.15 3.62
CA GLY A 66 -28.42 3.03 3.54
C GLY A 66 -29.35 3.04 2.34
N HIS A 67 -29.20 3.98 1.42
CA HIS A 67 -29.99 4.08 0.19
C HIS A 67 -29.87 2.79 -0.62
N ASP A 68 -31.01 2.22 -1.04
CA ASP A 68 -31.06 0.99 -1.84
C ASP A 68 -30.90 1.22 -3.35
N HIS A 69 -30.82 2.49 -3.77
CA HIS A 69 -30.62 2.93 -5.16
C HIS A 69 -31.64 2.32 -6.14
N ASN A 70 -32.89 2.14 -5.70
CA ASN A 70 -33.95 1.62 -6.55
C ASN A 70 -34.29 2.61 -7.69
N PRO A 71 -34.03 2.26 -8.97
CA PRO A 71 -34.20 3.18 -10.09
C PRO A 71 -35.67 3.49 -10.42
N ASN A 72 -36.63 2.79 -9.82
CA ASN A 72 -38.06 2.93 -10.11
C ASN A 72 -38.75 4.02 -9.29
N VAL A 73 -38.04 4.62 -8.32
CA VAL A 73 -38.58 5.66 -7.44
C VAL A 73 -37.63 6.85 -7.40
N GLY A 74 -38.14 8.03 -7.02
CA GLY A 74 -37.26 9.17 -6.77
C GLY A 74 -36.39 8.95 -5.53
N ARG A 75 -35.19 9.55 -5.49
CA ARG A 75 -34.20 9.34 -4.42
C ARG A 75 -34.74 9.48 -2.99
N ALA A 76 -35.60 10.46 -2.75
CA ALA A 76 -36.20 10.68 -1.43
C ALA A 76 -37.15 9.56 -0.97
N LEU A 77 -37.58 8.70 -1.90
CA LEU A 77 -38.51 7.59 -1.67
C LEU A 77 -37.80 6.22 -1.66
N GLU A 78 -36.48 6.18 -1.89
CA GLU A 78 -35.68 4.96 -1.81
C GLU A 78 -35.79 4.28 -0.44
N GLY A 79 -35.46 2.98 -0.41
CA GLY A 79 -35.33 2.22 0.82
C GLY A 79 -34.16 2.68 1.68
N ARG A 80 -34.19 2.31 2.97
CA ARG A 80 -33.15 2.59 3.97
C ARG A 80 -32.73 1.26 4.60
N THR A 81 -31.96 0.46 3.86
CA THR A 81 -31.77 -0.97 4.14
C THR A 81 -30.92 -1.22 5.39
N ILE A 82 -29.90 -0.38 5.63
CA ILE A 82 -29.00 -0.43 6.79
C ILE A 82 -28.59 0.99 7.20
N LEU A 83 -28.06 1.17 8.41
CA LEU A 83 -27.37 2.42 8.75
C LEU A 83 -26.08 2.54 7.92
N GLY A 84 -25.76 3.76 7.49
CA GLY A 84 -24.58 4.05 6.69
C GLY A 84 -24.03 5.45 6.93
N PHE A 85 -22.93 5.75 6.24
CA PHE A 85 -22.26 7.05 6.23
C PHE A 85 -22.31 7.66 4.83
N ASN A 86 -21.73 8.85 4.68
CA ASN A 86 -21.49 9.46 3.37
C ASN A 86 -20.03 9.25 2.97
N TYR A 87 -19.78 8.28 2.10
CA TYR A 87 -18.50 8.07 1.44
C TYR A 87 -18.62 8.18 -0.08
N ARG A 88 -19.64 8.89 -0.57
CA ARG A 88 -19.87 9.08 -2.00
C ARG A 88 -18.69 9.81 -2.63
N MET A 89 -18.23 9.28 -3.77
CA MET A 89 -17.32 9.99 -4.67
C MET A 89 -18.12 10.97 -5.53
N ASN A 90 -17.57 12.16 -5.78
CA ASN A 90 -18.21 13.12 -6.69
C ASN A 90 -17.85 12.85 -8.16
N GLU A 91 -18.65 13.40 -9.08
CA GLU A 91 -18.49 13.17 -10.53
C GLU A 91 -17.13 13.66 -11.09
N LEU A 92 -16.54 14.72 -10.51
CA LEU A 92 -15.24 15.22 -10.96
C LEU A 92 -14.12 14.24 -10.60
N GLN A 93 -14.18 13.67 -9.40
CA GLN A 93 -13.29 12.59 -8.96
C GLN A 93 -13.47 11.36 -9.85
N GLY A 94 -14.72 10.97 -10.16
CA GLY A 94 -15.03 9.87 -11.08
C GLY A 94 -14.43 10.09 -12.48
N ALA A 95 -14.59 11.28 -13.05
CA ALA A 95 -14.04 11.64 -14.35
C ALA A 95 -12.49 11.58 -14.37
N LEU A 96 -11.84 12.11 -13.32
CA LEU A 96 -10.38 12.02 -13.16
C LEU A 96 -9.92 10.55 -13.05
N GLY A 97 -10.61 9.75 -12.24
CA GLY A 97 -10.33 8.33 -12.05
C GLY A 97 -10.42 7.55 -13.36
N LEU A 98 -11.46 7.78 -14.17
CA LEU A 98 -11.60 7.16 -15.49
C LEU A 98 -10.44 7.54 -16.43
N ALA A 99 -10.01 8.80 -16.43
CA ALA A 99 -8.89 9.25 -17.24
C ALA A 99 -7.54 8.64 -16.79
N GLN A 100 -7.35 8.44 -15.49
CA GLN A 100 -6.15 7.81 -14.92
C GLN A 100 -6.15 6.29 -15.14
N LEU A 101 -7.28 5.61 -14.94
CA LEU A 101 -7.39 4.16 -15.12
C LEU A 101 -7.06 3.73 -16.56
N ARG A 102 -7.44 4.53 -17.56
CA ARG A 102 -7.05 4.32 -18.98
C ARG A 102 -5.54 4.34 -19.21
N LYS A 103 -4.75 4.88 -18.28
CA LYS A 103 -3.29 4.95 -18.36
C LYS A 103 -2.61 3.85 -17.55
N LEU A 104 -3.35 3.03 -16.80
CA LEU A 104 -2.78 2.11 -15.80
C LEU A 104 -1.67 1.23 -16.37
N ASP A 105 -1.87 0.62 -17.54
CA ASP A 105 -0.87 -0.25 -18.16
C ASP A 105 0.42 0.51 -18.53
N TYR A 106 0.30 1.75 -19.01
CA TYR A 106 1.45 2.62 -19.25
C TYR A 106 2.18 2.96 -17.95
N LEU A 107 1.46 3.31 -16.87
CA LEU A 107 2.05 3.66 -15.58
C LEU A 107 2.87 2.48 -15.01
N ILE A 108 2.28 1.28 -15.00
CA ILE A 108 2.94 0.06 -14.54
C ILE A 108 4.12 -0.31 -15.45
N GLY A 109 3.97 -0.16 -16.77
CA GLY A 109 5.03 -0.43 -17.74
C GLY A 109 6.28 0.42 -17.49
N GLU A 110 6.11 1.74 -17.31
CA GLU A 110 7.22 2.64 -17.02
C GLU A 110 7.86 2.37 -15.65
N GLN A 111 7.05 2.07 -14.62
CA GLN A 111 7.58 1.70 -13.31
C GLN A 111 8.40 0.39 -13.37
N LYS A 112 7.93 -0.63 -14.10
CA LYS A 112 8.68 -1.88 -14.31
C LYS A 112 10.02 -1.62 -14.97
N LYS A 113 10.04 -0.79 -16.03
CA LYS A 113 11.27 -0.39 -16.73
C LYS A 113 12.25 0.31 -15.78
N ASN A 114 11.79 1.33 -15.05
CA ASN A 114 12.63 2.11 -14.14
C ASN A 114 13.16 1.25 -12.98
N LYS A 115 12.28 0.45 -12.36
CA LYS A 115 12.62 -0.48 -11.28
C LYS A 115 13.69 -1.46 -11.73
N LYS A 116 13.61 -2.00 -12.95
CA LYS A 116 14.59 -2.93 -13.49
C LYS A 116 15.98 -2.33 -13.55
N VAL A 117 16.14 -1.11 -14.08
CA VAL A 117 17.45 -0.43 -14.18
C VAL A 117 18.11 -0.26 -12.80
N ILE A 118 17.32 0.17 -11.81
CA ILE A 118 17.83 0.40 -10.45
C ILE A 118 18.15 -0.94 -9.77
N MET A 119 17.29 -1.94 -9.96
CA MET A 119 17.48 -3.29 -9.43
C MET A 119 18.75 -3.95 -9.99
N ASP A 120 19.00 -3.83 -11.30
CA ASP A 120 20.20 -4.37 -11.95
C ASP A 120 21.48 -3.70 -11.39
N THR A 121 21.43 -2.40 -11.08
CA THR A 121 22.54 -1.68 -10.45
C THR A 121 22.81 -2.18 -9.03
N LEU A 122 21.75 -2.35 -8.23
CA LEU A 122 21.85 -2.87 -6.86
C LEU A 122 22.34 -4.32 -6.82
N ALA A 123 21.94 -5.14 -7.80
CA ALA A 123 22.31 -6.55 -7.87
C ALA A 123 23.83 -6.77 -8.07
N ALA A 124 24.54 -5.77 -8.59
CA ALA A 124 25.99 -5.80 -8.73
C ALA A 124 26.74 -5.60 -7.39
N ILE A 125 26.05 -5.21 -6.31
CA ILE A 125 26.68 -4.93 -5.01
C ILE A 125 26.68 -6.19 -4.14
N PRO A 126 27.86 -6.66 -3.69
CA PRO A 126 27.95 -7.82 -2.80
C PRO A 126 27.16 -7.63 -1.49
N GLY A 127 26.32 -8.63 -1.20
CA GLY A 127 25.48 -8.68 0.00
C GLY A 127 24.12 -8.00 -0.13
N VAL A 128 23.83 -7.32 -1.25
CA VAL A 128 22.47 -6.82 -1.50
C VAL A 128 21.56 -7.97 -1.91
N GLY A 129 20.46 -8.13 -1.17
CA GLY A 129 19.37 -9.04 -1.51
C GLY A 129 18.11 -8.29 -1.92
N PHE A 130 17.10 -9.01 -2.41
CA PHE A 130 15.81 -8.42 -2.79
C PHE A 130 14.65 -9.12 -2.08
N ARG A 131 13.52 -8.43 -1.95
CA ARG A 131 12.26 -9.04 -1.52
C ARG A 131 11.92 -10.22 -2.44
N ALA A 132 11.58 -11.37 -1.85
CA ALA A 132 11.09 -12.52 -2.60
C ALA A 132 9.79 -12.16 -3.35
N LYS A 133 9.76 -12.47 -4.66
CA LYS A 133 8.59 -12.28 -5.52
C LYS A 133 8.06 -13.65 -5.92
N GLN A 134 6.86 -14.00 -5.45
CA GLN A 134 6.22 -15.27 -5.79
C GLN A 134 5.74 -15.30 -7.25
N ASP A 135 5.44 -14.13 -7.82
CA ASP A 135 5.13 -13.92 -9.23
C ASP A 135 5.81 -12.62 -9.71
N PRO A 136 7.01 -12.70 -10.29
CA PRO A 136 7.74 -11.53 -10.76
C PRO A 136 7.01 -10.73 -11.85
N GLU A 137 6.21 -11.39 -12.69
CA GLU A 137 5.47 -10.75 -13.79
C GLU A 137 4.27 -9.97 -13.28
N GLY A 138 3.74 -10.36 -12.13
CA GLY A 138 2.62 -9.71 -11.47
C GLY A 138 2.94 -8.47 -10.64
N ASP A 139 4.22 -8.10 -10.50
CA ASP A 139 4.67 -6.94 -9.72
C ASP A 139 4.21 -5.61 -10.36
N SER A 140 3.56 -4.72 -9.59
CA SER A 140 3.20 -3.37 -10.05
C SER A 140 4.41 -2.43 -10.14
N ALA A 141 5.54 -2.81 -9.54
CA ALA A 141 6.80 -2.07 -9.55
C ALA A 141 6.75 -0.67 -8.92
N THR A 142 5.71 -0.35 -8.14
CA THR A 142 5.57 0.94 -7.44
C THR A 142 6.70 1.22 -6.44
N PHE A 143 7.27 0.16 -5.87
CA PHE A 143 8.41 0.22 -4.95
C PHE A 143 9.47 -0.83 -5.26
N LEU A 144 10.72 -0.50 -4.98
CA LEU A 144 11.84 -1.44 -4.94
C LEU A 144 12.33 -1.61 -3.50
N ALA A 145 12.14 -2.80 -2.94
CA ALA A 145 12.65 -3.18 -1.64
C ALA A 145 13.90 -4.05 -1.80
N PHE A 146 15.00 -3.63 -1.18
CA PHE A 146 16.27 -4.35 -1.16
C PHE A 146 16.82 -4.45 0.25
N ASN A 147 17.48 -5.58 0.53
CA ASN A 147 18.01 -5.94 1.83
C ASN A 147 19.52 -5.77 1.85
N LEU A 148 20.04 -5.24 2.95
CA LEU A 148 21.46 -5.28 3.28
C LEU A 148 21.71 -6.43 4.27
N PRO A 149 22.98 -6.86 4.44
CA PRO A 149 23.30 -7.93 5.39
C PRO A 149 22.91 -7.61 6.83
N GLU A 150 23.05 -6.34 7.22
CA GLU A 150 22.88 -5.87 8.61
C GLU A 150 22.21 -4.49 8.64
N GLU A 151 21.53 -4.20 9.75
CA GLU A 151 20.83 -2.93 9.98
C GLU A 151 21.76 -1.72 9.95
N GLN A 152 22.94 -1.79 10.60
CA GLN A 152 23.91 -0.70 10.60
C GLN A 152 24.37 -0.34 9.19
N ARG A 153 24.57 -1.37 8.35
CA ARG A 153 24.91 -1.18 6.94
C ARG A 153 23.76 -0.58 6.16
N ALA A 154 22.52 -1.00 6.39
CA ALA A 154 21.34 -0.40 5.76
C ALA A 154 21.21 1.10 6.10
N LEU A 155 21.34 1.48 7.38
CA LEU A 155 21.24 2.88 7.81
C LEU A 155 22.37 3.74 7.23
N LYS A 156 23.61 3.21 7.20
CA LYS A 156 24.73 3.90 6.57
C LYS A 156 24.54 4.06 5.07
N PHE A 157 24.06 3.01 4.39
CA PHE A 157 23.75 3.04 2.96
C PHE A 157 22.65 4.07 2.66
N GLN A 158 21.58 4.09 3.44
CA GLN A 158 20.50 5.08 3.35
C GLN A 158 21.03 6.51 3.47
N LYS A 159 21.88 6.79 4.46
CA LYS A 159 22.48 8.12 4.65
C LYS A 159 23.33 8.55 3.45
N LEU A 160 24.10 7.63 2.88
CA LEU A 160 24.93 7.89 1.70
C LEU A 160 24.08 8.15 0.45
N LEU A 161 22.97 7.41 0.26
CA LEU A 161 22.03 7.69 -0.82
C LEU A 161 21.35 9.05 -0.65
N ALA A 162 20.91 9.39 0.55
CA ALA A 162 20.25 10.66 0.85
C ALA A 162 21.17 11.86 0.59
N ALA A 163 22.48 11.74 0.89
CA ALA A 163 23.48 12.77 0.58
C ALA A 163 23.62 13.06 -0.93
N GLU A 164 23.19 12.13 -1.79
CA GLU A 164 23.17 12.27 -3.25
C GLU A 164 21.76 12.57 -3.81
N GLY A 165 20.78 12.88 -2.94
CA GLY A 165 19.40 13.18 -3.35
C GLY A 165 18.60 11.95 -3.80
N VAL A 166 18.94 10.77 -3.27
CA VAL A 166 18.24 9.51 -3.50
C VAL A 166 17.56 9.05 -2.21
N ASP A 167 16.25 9.23 -2.15
CA ASP A 167 15.48 8.89 -0.97
C ASP A 167 15.15 7.39 -0.91
N THR A 168 15.30 6.82 0.27
CA THR A 168 14.86 5.47 0.62
C THR A 168 14.27 5.47 2.02
N THR A 169 13.35 4.56 2.27
CA THR A 169 12.69 4.39 3.58
C THR A 169 13.15 3.10 4.25
N CYS A 170 13.63 3.20 5.49
CA CYS A 170 13.77 2.08 6.41
C CYS A 170 12.49 1.99 7.25
N TYR A 171 11.64 1.00 6.98
CA TYR A 171 10.31 0.94 7.60
C TYR A 171 10.35 0.68 9.11
N LYS A 172 11.41 0.05 9.65
CA LYS A 172 11.60 -0.12 11.09
C LYS A 172 11.58 1.20 11.87
N ASN A 173 12.02 2.29 11.24
CA ASN A 173 12.09 3.63 11.82
C ASN A 173 10.95 4.54 11.32
N ASN A 174 10.05 4.04 10.48
CA ASN A 174 8.98 4.84 9.90
C ASN A 174 7.83 5.01 10.89
N LEU A 175 7.33 6.24 11.04
CA LEU A 175 6.28 6.61 12.00
C LEU A 175 4.84 6.35 11.50
N TRP A 176 4.67 5.92 10.25
CA TRP A 176 3.36 5.78 9.60
C TRP A 176 3.11 4.39 9.02
N HIS A 177 4.12 3.53 8.98
CA HIS A 177 4.04 2.21 8.33
C HIS A 177 4.53 1.07 9.23
N TYR A 178 4.80 1.35 10.52
CA TYR A 178 5.24 0.33 11.45
C TYR A 178 4.65 0.55 12.85
N VAL A 179 3.74 -0.34 13.25
CA VAL A 179 2.93 -0.24 14.47
C VAL A 179 3.74 0.08 15.73
N PRO A 180 4.93 -0.51 15.97
CA PRO A 180 5.73 -0.16 17.15
C PRO A 180 6.18 1.30 17.26
N ASN A 181 6.03 2.10 16.20
CA ASN A 181 6.34 3.54 16.20
C ASN A 181 5.09 4.42 16.31
N TRP A 182 3.89 3.84 16.31
CA TRP A 182 2.63 4.59 16.30
C TRP A 182 2.23 4.97 17.72
N GLU A 183 2.73 6.11 18.21
CA GLU A 183 2.45 6.61 19.56
C GLU A 183 0.94 6.64 19.89
N HIS A 184 0.12 7.08 18.94
CA HIS A 184 -1.32 7.19 19.10
C HIS A 184 -2.01 5.82 19.18
N PHE A 185 -1.53 4.85 18.39
CA PHE A 185 -2.05 3.49 18.42
C PHE A 185 -1.67 2.79 19.74
N LEU A 186 -0.42 2.93 20.18
CA LEU A 186 0.06 2.34 21.44
C LEU A 186 -0.60 2.97 22.67
N ALA A 187 -1.01 4.24 22.59
CA ALA A 187 -1.79 4.93 23.64
C ALA A 187 -3.28 4.55 23.64
N PHE A 188 -3.75 3.76 22.67
CA PHE A 188 -5.16 3.47 22.41
C PHE A 188 -5.99 4.75 22.25
N SER A 189 -5.41 5.74 21.57
CA SER A 189 -6.07 7.02 21.28
C SER A 189 -7.09 6.82 20.15
N THR A 190 -8.37 6.92 20.50
CA THR A 190 -9.48 6.79 19.54
C THR A 190 -10.44 7.96 19.69
N ALA A 191 -11.23 8.26 18.65
CA ALA A 191 -12.31 9.26 18.74
C ALA A 191 -13.42 8.85 19.73
N ASN A 192 -13.51 7.56 20.08
CA ASN A 192 -14.45 7.08 21.08
C ASN A 192 -13.88 7.29 22.49
N SER A 193 -14.60 8.01 23.36
CA SER A 193 -14.15 8.30 24.73
C SER A 193 -13.93 7.05 25.60
N LYS A 194 -14.53 5.92 25.23
CA LYS A 194 -14.33 4.60 25.87
C LYS A 194 -13.15 3.82 25.27
N LYS A 195 -12.38 4.40 24.34
CA LYS A 195 -11.25 3.77 23.63
C LYS A 195 -11.61 2.56 22.75
N HIS A 196 -12.87 2.46 22.31
CA HIS A 196 -13.27 1.42 21.35
C HIS A 196 -12.52 1.62 20.01
N PRO A 197 -11.95 0.58 19.37
CA PRO A 197 -12.19 -0.86 19.59
C PRO A 197 -11.29 -1.56 20.62
N PHE A 198 -10.30 -0.88 21.22
CA PHE A 198 -9.36 -1.53 22.15
C PHE A 198 -9.99 -2.05 23.45
N THR A 199 -11.20 -1.57 23.76
CA THR A 199 -11.99 -1.94 24.94
C THR A 199 -13.26 -2.73 24.57
N ASP A 200 -13.32 -3.32 23.37
CA ASP A 200 -14.47 -4.12 22.95
C ASP A 200 -14.74 -5.27 23.94
N PRO A 201 -15.91 -5.29 24.61
CA PRO A 201 -16.23 -6.33 25.59
C PRO A 201 -16.39 -7.71 24.97
N LEU A 202 -16.56 -7.83 23.64
CA LEU A 202 -16.61 -9.11 22.94
C LEU A 202 -15.25 -9.80 22.88
N TYR A 203 -14.16 -9.02 22.88
CA TYR A 203 -12.81 -9.57 22.89
C TYR A 203 -12.38 -9.92 24.31
N LYS A 204 -12.20 -11.21 24.60
CA LYS A 204 -11.80 -11.72 25.93
C LYS A 204 -10.29 -11.98 26.07
N GLY A 205 -9.52 -11.76 25.01
CA GLY A 205 -8.08 -11.99 25.01
C GLY A 205 -7.29 -10.83 25.63
N LYS A 206 -5.97 -10.98 25.65
CA LYS A 206 -5.02 -9.89 25.91
C LYS A 206 -4.18 -9.69 24.65
N VAL A 207 -4.09 -8.45 24.17
CA VAL A 207 -3.22 -8.10 23.05
C VAL A 207 -2.04 -7.28 23.56
N GLN A 208 -0.84 -7.61 23.10
CA GLN A 208 0.36 -6.85 23.33
C GLN A 208 0.99 -6.47 22.00
N TYR A 209 1.15 -5.17 21.77
CA TYR A 209 1.76 -4.60 20.57
C TYR A 209 3.24 -4.29 20.83
N SER A 210 4.02 -5.33 21.19
CA SER A 210 5.45 -5.22 21.50
C SER A 210 6.31 -5.63 20.30
N ARG A 211 7.48 -4.99 20.14
CA ARG A 211 8.53 -5.37 19.19
C ARG A 211 9.04 -6.79 19.44
N GLU A 212 9.07 -7.21 20.71
CA GLU A 212 9.49 -8.55 21.13
C GLU A 212 8.60 -9.65 20.56
N ASN A 213 7.35 -9.34 20.20
CA ASN A 213 6.39 -10.28 19.60
C ASN A 213 6.60 -10.47 18.09
N ILE A 214 7.43 -9.64 17.45
CA ILE A 214 7.66 -9.64 16.00
C ILE A 214 9.16 -9.60 15.62
N PRO A 215 10.02 -10.45 16.23
CA PRO A 215 11.47 -10.38 16.06
C PRO A 215 11.94 -10.56 14.60
N TYR A 216 11.20 -11.34 13.82
CA TYR A 216 11.48 -11.52 12.39
C TYR A 216 11.18 -10.25 11.57
N ALA A 217 10.13 -9.51 11.92
CA ALA A 217 9.84 -8.24 11.28
C ALA A 217 10.88 -7.18 11.69
N GLU A 218 11.29 -7.16 12.96
CA GLU A 218 12.36 -6.27 13.45
C GLU A 218 13.67 -6.48 12.69
N ASP A 219 14.07 -7.74 12.47
CA ASP A 219 15.26 -8.06 11.68
C ASP A 219 15.08 -7.55 10.24
N ILE A 220 14.10 -8.07 9.51
CA ILE A 220 13.94 -7.77 8.07
C ILE A 220 13.80 -6.27 7.84
N LEU A 221 12.91 -5.60 8.56
CA LEU A 221 12.65 -4.18 8.34
C LEU A 221 13.83 -3.29 8.74
N GLY A 222 14.69 -3.73 9.66
CA GLY A 222 15.91 -3.01 10.03
C GLY A 222 16.97 -3.00 8.94
N ARG A 223 17.01 -4.07 8.12
CA ARG A 223 17.96 -4.22 7.01
C ARG A 223 17.36 -3.97 5.63
N THR A 224 16.06 -3.66 5.54
CA THR A 224 15.38 -3.37 4.28
C THR A 224 15.32 -1.87 4.02
N LEU A 225 15.78 -1.44 2.85
CA LEU A 225 15.51 -0.12 2.31
C LEU A 225 14.48 -0.23 1.18
N VAL A 226 13.52 0.70 1.17
CA VAL A 226 12.44 0.76 0.18
C VAL A 226 12.52 2.08 -0.58
N MET A 227 12.64 1.99 -1.90
CA MET A 227 12.67 3.12 -2.82
C MET A 227 11.35 3.20 -3.59
N GLY A 228 10.74 4.38 -3.63
CA GLY A 228 9.61 4.65 -4.51
C GLY A 228 10.05 4.73 -5.97
N ILE A 229 9.29 4.12 -6.87
CA ILE A 229 9.60 4.14 -8.30
C ILE A 229 8.61 5.04 -9.01
N SER A 230 9.09 6.23 -9.39
CA SER A 230 8.33 7.18 -10.18
C SER A 230 8.08 6.66 -11.59
N VAL A 231 6.90 6.96 -12.13
CA VAL A 231 6.53 6.68 -13.52
C VAL A 231 7.48 7.39 -14.49
N LYS A 232 7.71 8.70 -14.27
CA LYS A 232 8.64 9.49 -15.08
C LYS A 232 9.98 9.60 -14.38
N MET A 233 10.99 8.92 -14.91
CA MET A 233 12.39 9.09 -14.52
C MET A 233 13.20 9.40 -15.78
N SER A 234 13.86 10.56 -15.80
CA SER A 234 14.76 10.89 -16.90
C SER A 234 16.04 10.06 -16.81
N THR A 235 16.78 9.96 -17.92
CA THR A 235 18.08 9.29 -17.95
C THR A 235 19.03 9.88 -16.92
N GLU A 236 19.04 11.20 -16.76
CA GLU A 236 19.88 11.91 -15.79
C GLU A 236 19.54 11.51 -14.34
N LYS A 237 18.25 11.34 -14.03
CA LYS A 237 17.83 10.87 -12.70
C LYS A 237 18.24 9.42 -12.45
N LEU A 238 18.10 8.55 -13.44
CA LEU A 238 18.57 7.15 -13.35
C LEU A 238 20.09 7.08 -13.18
N ASP A 239 20.85 7.89 -13.91
CA ASP A 239 22.30 8.00 -13.77
C ASP A 239 22.71 8.55 -12.40
N THR A 240 21.96 9.50 -11.86
CA THR A 240 22.16 10.02 -10.50
C THR A 240 21.96 8.91 -9.46
N ILE A 241 20.87 8.15 -9.59
CA ILE A 241 20.58 7.01 -8.72
C ILE A 241 21.70 5.96 -8.81
N ARG A 242 22.13 5.63 -10.03
CA ARG A 242 23.23 4.68 -10.27
C ARG A 242 24.51 5.13 -9.58
N LYS A 243 24.96 6.36 -9.83
CA LYS A 243 26.19 6.92 -9.22
C LYS A 243 26.10 6.95 -7.69
N ALA A 244 24.93 7.30 -7.15
CA ALA A 244 24.69 7.29 -5.70
C ALA A 244 24.82 5.88 -5.12
N ILE A 245 24.23 4.88 -5.78
CA ILE A 245 24.31 3.46 -5.39
C ILE A 245 25.76 2.97 -5.42
N GLU A 246 26.50 3.24 -6.50
CA GLU A 246 27.91 2.84 -6.64
C GLU A 246 28.80 3.52 -5.60
N LYS A 247 28.56 4.81 -5.31
CA LYS A 247 29.27 5.55 -4.26
C LYS A 247 28.93 5.01 -2.87
N ALA A 248 27.66 4.76 -2.58
CA ALA A 248 27.23 4.19 -1.31
C ALA A 248 27.87 2.82 -1.09
N ALA A 249 27.90 1.95 -2.10
CA ALA A 249 28.51 0.63 -2.02
C ALA A 249 30.00 0.63 -1.67
N LYS A 250 30.76 1.61 -2.17
CA LYS A 250 32.20 1.76 -1.86
C LYS A 250 32.45 2.26 -0.44
N ASN A 251 31.48 2.93 0.16
CA ASN A 251 31.65 3.65 1.43
C ASN A 251 30.81 3.08 2.58
N SER A 252 29.90 2.13 2.32
CA SER A 252 29.01 1.50 3.31
C SER A 252 29.68 0.37 4.06
#